data_AF-V6KEK0-F1
#
_entry.id   AF-V6KEK0-F1
#
_cell.length_a   1.000
_cell.length_b   1.000
_cell.length_c   1.000
_cell.angle_alpha   90.00
_cell.angle_beta   90.00
_cell.angle_gamma   90.00
#
_symmetry.space_group_name_H-M   'P 1'
#
loop_
_entity.id
_entity.type
_entity.pdbx_description
1 polymer ?
#
loop_
_entity_poly.entity_id
_entity_poly.type
_entity_poly.pdbx_seq_one_letter_code
_entity_poly.pdbx_strand_id
1 'polypeptide(L)'
;MILPFTHDGRSGTVTVSLEQHDDPATVGKGPEAYGFPACTATVEHPARGYRAMFGWVQLVRSTDNTTGGAGFDLDPFCLFEDAPSPYAFFGNEPTLFDAPSRDTRAPLTWLAHSFLAWTPMDEEVRRVLPLAAFSWGFGIDPNGHILLQPPQALAPSDWNGHLHLLRASHPAWTFDPWATGSA
;
A
#
# COMPACT_ATOMS: atom_id res chain seq x y z
N MET A 1 -5.51 11.60 -6.50
CA MET A 1 -4.20 11.67 -7.16
C MET A 1 -4.17 10.66 -8.31
N ILE A 2 -3.48 10.93 -9.41
CA ILE A 2 -3.30 9.97 -10.51
C ILE A 2 -1.80 9.74 -10.71
N LEU A 3 -1.35 8.49 -10.73
CA LEU A 3 0.04 8.10 -10.96
C LEU A 3 0.16 7.31 -12.27
N PRO A 4 1.02 7.71 -13.21
CA PRO A 4 1.32 6.88 -14.36
C PRO A 4 2.30 5.76 -13.98
N PHE A 5 2.19 4.63 -14.65
CA PHE A 5 3.21 3.59 -14.67
C PHE A 5 3.36 2.98 -16.06
N THR A 6 4.44 2.25 -16.28
CA THR A 6 4.65 1.48 -17.51
C THR A 6 4.88 0.03 -17.14
N HIS A 7 4.16 -0.86 -17.80
CA HIS A 7 4.37 -2.29 -17.71
C HIS A 7 4.33 -2.88 -19.12
N ASP A 8 5.39 -3.59 -19.50
CA ASP A 8 5.50 -4.30 -20.77
C ASP A 8 5.25 -3.38 -21.99
N GLY A 9 5.96 -2.24 -21.99
CA GLY A 9 5.89 -1.20 -23.02
C GLY A 9 4.56 -0.43 -23.10
N ARG A 10 3.63 -0.66 -22.15
CA ARG A 10 2.29 -0.05 -22.14
C ARG A 10 2.08 0.81 -20.91
N SER A 11 1.54 1.99 -21.13
CA SER A 11 1.18 2.93 -20.07
C SER A 11 -0.10 2.49 -19.37
N GLY A 12 -0.06 2.46 -18.04
CA GLY A 12 -1.21 2.31 -17.17
C GLY A 12 -1.30 3.47 -16.18
N THR A 13 -2.39 3.53 -15.43
CA THR A 13 -2.59 4.54 -14.39
C THR A 13 -3.08 3.92 -13.09
N VAL A 14 -2.68 4.55 -11.98
CA VAL A 14 -3.28 4.33 -10.67
C VAL A 14 -4.06 5.58 -10.30
N THR A 15 -5.34 5.45 -10.00
CA THR A 15 -6.15 6.54 -9.44
C THR A 15 -6.35 6.31 -7.95
N VAL A 16 -5.85 7.24 -7.14
CA VAL A 16 -5.92 7.19 -5.67
C VAL A 16 -6.92 8.21 -5.14
N SER A 17 -7.89 7.77 -4.36
CA SER A 17 -8.76 8.61 -3.53
C SER A 17 -8.48 8.38 -2.04
N LEU A 18 -8.54 9.46 -1.27
CA LEU A 18 -8.50 9.44 0.19
C LEU A 18 -9.72 10.20 0.67
N GLU A 19 -10.60 9.51 1.39
CA GLU A 19 -11.89 10.05 1.80
C GLU A 19 -12.03 9.88 3.31
N GLN A 20 -12.53 10.92 3.97
CA GLN A 20 -12.94 10.83 5.37
C GLN A 20 -14.36 10.24 5.42
N HIS A 21 -14.57 9.21 6.23
CA HIS A 21 -15.88 8.58 6.35
C HIS A 21 -16.59 9.00 7.63
N ASP A 22 -17.72 9.70 7.45
CA ASP A 22 -18.64 10.04 8.54
C ASP A 22 -19.66 8.92 8.83
N ASP A 23 -19.73 7.91 7.96
CA ASP A 23 -20.50 6.68 8.17
C ASP A 23 -19.61 5.43 7.98
N PRO A 24 -18.95 4.95 9.04
CA PRO A 24 -18.04 3.81 8.96
C PRO A 24 -18.70 2.50 8.52
N ALA A 25 -20.02 2.36 8.69
CA ALA A 25 -20.71 1.14 8.31
C ALA A 25 -20.67 0.89 6.80
N THR A 26 -20.58 1.97 6.00
CA THR A 26 -20.47 1.89 4.53
C THR A 26 -19.22 1.16 4.05
N VAL A 27 -18.18 1.12 4.88
CA VAL A 27 -16.89 0.45 4.61
C VAL A 27 -16.65 -0.75 5.52
N GLY A 28 -17.70 -1.25 6.19
CA GLY A 28 -17.62 -2.44 7.04
C GLY A 28 -16.90 -2.22 8.38
N LYS A 29 -16.86 -0.99 8.89
CA LYS A 29 -16.23 -0.63 10.17
C LYS A 29 -17.28 -0.27 11.24
N GLY A 30 -16.87 -0.32 12.51
CA GLY A 30 -17.72 0.07 13.65
C GLY A 30 -17.75 1.59 13.87
N PRO A 31 -18.65 2.09 14.75
CA PRO A 31 -18.82 3.53 15.01
C PRO A 31 -17.56 4.25 15.50
N GLU A 32 -16.65 3.54 16.17
CA GLU A 32 -15.34 4.05 16.62
C GLU A 32 -14.46 4.55 15.47
N ALA A 33 -14.73 4.09 14.24
CA ALA A 33 -14.02 4.53 13.05
C ALA A 33 -14.55 5.86 12.45
N TYR A 34 -15.50 6.54 13.10
CA TYR A 34 -16.04 7.82 12.63
C TYR A 34 -14.94 8.87 12.39
N GLY A 35 -14.92 9.45 11.19
CA GLY A 35 -13.98 10.49 10.78
C GLY A 35 -12.58 9.98 10.42
N PHE A 36 -12.30 8.67 10.46
CA PHE A 36 -11.05 8.14 9.91
C PHE A 36 -11.10 8.08 8.38
N PRO A 37 -9.93 8.10 7.72
CA PRO A 37 -9.89 7.93 6.29
C PRO A 37 -10.10 6.48 5.85
N ALA A 38 -10.60 6.32 4.63
CA ALA A 38 -10.27 5.18 3.79
C ALA A 38 -9.53 5.64 2.53
N CYS A 39 -8.59 4.81 2.09
CA CYS A 39 -7.87 4.99 0.85
C CYS A 39 -8.31 3.92 -0.15
N THR A 40 -8.62 4.35 -1.37
CA THR A 40 -8.88 3.47 -2.51
C THR A 40 -7.88 3.79 -3.62
N ALA A 41 -7.21 2.77 -4.16
CA ALA A 41 -6.40 2.92 -5.36
C ALA A 41 -6.84 1.90 -6.43
N THR A 42 -7.33 2.40 -7.57
CA THR A 42 -7.72 1.58 -8.72
C THR A 42 -6.64 1.60 -9.79
N VAL A 43 -6.49 0.48 -10.49
CA VAL A 43 -5.52 0.30 -11.58
C VAL A 43 -6.27 0.25 -12.91
N GLU A 44 -5.80 1.00 -13.89
CA GLU A 44 -6.24 0.88 -15.27
C GLU A 44 -5.04 0.56 -16.17
N HIS A 45 -5.12 -0.52 -16.94
CA HIS A 45 -4.09 -0.92 -17.88
C HIS A 45 -4.70 -1.47 -19.19
N PRO A 46 -4.12 -1.16 -20.37
CA PRO A 46 -4.70 -1.61 -21.64
C PRO A 46 -4.52 -3.11 -21.93
N ALA A 47 -3.67 -3.83 -21.20
CA ALA A 47 -3.55 -5.28 -21.33
C ALA A 47 -4.70 -6.00 -20.62
N ARG A 48 -4.78 -7.33 -20.76
CA ARG A 48 -5.85 -8.14 -20.16
C ARG A 48 -5.30 -9.44 -19.58
N GLY A 49 -6.08 -10.07 -18.70
CA GLY A 49 -5.75 -11.35 -18.08
C GLY A 49 -4.45 -11.27 -17.28
N TYR A 50 -3.58 -12.26 -17.45
CA TYR A 50 -2.28 -12.36 -16.76
C TYR A 50 -1.34 -11.17 -17.00
N ARG A 51 -1.50 -10.44 -18.11
CA ARG A 51 -0.70 -9.23 -18.43
C ARG A 51 -1.19 -7.96 -17.73
N ALA A 52 -2.34 -8.05 -17.05
CA ALA A 52 -2.85 -7.03 -16.17
C ALA A 52 -2.97 -7.57 -14.72
N MET A 53 -2.19 -8.61 -14.39
CA MET A 53 -2.07 -9.07 -13.01
C MET A 53 -0.99 -8.31 -12.27
N PHE A 54 -1.38 -7.70 -11.17
CA PHE A 54 -0.51 -6.91 -10.32
C PHE A 54 -0.78 -7.26 -8.85
N GLY A 55 0.01 -6.67 -7.95
CA GLY A 55 -0.27 -6.69 -6.53
C GLY A 55 0.16 -5.43 -5.82
N TRP A 56 -0.47 -5.19 -4.69
CA TRP A 56 -0.20 -4.10 -3.77
C TRP A 56 0.63 -4.62 -2.60
N VAL A 57 1.85 -4.13 -2.47
CA VAL A 57 2.66 -4.30 -1.26
C VAL A 57 2.44 -3.06 -0.39
N GLN A 58 1.99 -3.25 0.84
CA GLN A 58 1.76 -2.16 1.79
C GLN A 58 2.68 -2.30 3.00
N LEU A 59 3.29 -1.17 3.38
CA LEU A 59 4.08 -1.05 4.60
C LEU A 59 3.53 0.11 5.40
N VAL A 60 3.36 -0.09 6.71
CA VAL A 60 2.77 0.92 7.60
C VAL A 60 3.73 1.26 8.72
N ARG A 61 3.75 2.52 9.14
CA ARG A 61 4.35 2.92 10.40
C ARG A 61 3.35 3.70 11.21
N SER A 62 3.43 3.54 12.52
CA SER A 62 2.51 4.20 13.44
C SER A 62 3.23 4.52 14.74
N THR A 63 2.94 5.67 15.35
CA THR A 63 3.57 6.04 16.63
C THR A 63 3.18 5.13 17.80
N ASP A 64 2.14 4.32 17.63
CA ASP A 64 1.72 3.27 18.56
C ASP A 64 2.26 1.86 18.20
N ASN A 65 3.09 1.73 17.16
CA ASN A 65 3.76 0.46 16.86
C ASN A 65 4.96 0.19 17.79
N THR A 66 5.56 -1.00 17.66
CA THR A 66 6.66 -1.46 18.52
C THR A 66 7.92 -0.57 18.46
N THR A 67 8.04 0.25 17.42
CA THR A 67 9.17 1.17 17.20
C THR A 67 8.85 2.62 17.53
N GLY A 68 7.64 2.92 18.00
CA GLY A 68 7.19 4.29 18.24
C GLY A 68 7.12 5.15 16.96
N GLY A 69 6.86 4.52 15.81
CA GLY A 69 6.78 5.18 14.50
C GLY A 69 8.10 5.37 13.77
N ALA A 70 9.22 4.85 14.31
CA ALA A 70 10.52 4.93 13.65
C ALA A 70 10.66 3.95 12.47
N GLY A 71 10.12 2.75 12.62
CA GLY A 71 10.18 1.66 11.64
C GLY A 71 8.82 1.40 10.99
N PHE A 72 8.88 0.80 9.81
CA PHE A 72 7.72 0.26 9.11
C PHE A 72 7.55 -1.22 9.44
N ASP A 73 6.29 -1.65 9.43
CA ASP A 73 5.84 -3.03 9.49
C ASP A 73 5.20 -3.39 8.15
N LEU A 74 5.24 -4.66 7.76
CA LEU A 74 4.47 -5.14 6.61
C LEU A 74 2.99 -5.25 6.97
N ASP A 75 2.14 -4.94 6.01
CA ASP A 75 0.69 -4.98 6.15
C ASP A 75 0.08 -5.87 5.06
N PRO A 76 0.28 -7.20 5.12
CA PRO A 76 -0.33 -8.14 4.19
C PRO A 76 -1.84 -8.28 4.47
N PHE A 77 -2.55 -9.00 3.59
CA PHE A 77 -3.98 -9.19 3.78
C PHE A 77 -4.27 -9.96 5.08
N CYS A 78 -5.09 -9.38 5.96
CA CYS A 78 -5.31 -9.90 7.31
C CYS A 78 -5.83 -11.35 7.38
N LEU A 79 -6.57 -11.82 6.38
CA LEU A 79 -7.04 -13.22 6.34
C LEU A 79 -5.93 -14.22 6.02
N PHE A 80 -4.79 -13.75 5.52
CA PHE A 80 -3.70 -14.55 5.02
C PHE A 80 -2.34 -14.04 5.52
N GLU A 81 -2.27 -13.56 6.77
CA GLU A 81 -1.00 -13.08 7.36
C GLU A 81 0.09 -14.16 7.36
N ASP A 82 -0.30 -15.43 7.52
CA ASP A 82 0.60 -16.59 7.45
C ASP A 82 0.92 -17.04 6.01
N ALA A 83 0.26 -16.46 5.00
CA ALA A 83 0.56 -16.83 3.62
C ALA A 83 1.94 -16.29 3.22
N PRO A 84 2.75 -17.07 2.51
CA PRO A 84 4.09 -16.67 2.11
C PRO A 84 4.03 -15.71 0.89
N SER A 85 3.36 -14.57 1.04
CA SER A 85 3.12 -13.56 0.01
C SER A 85 3.25 -12.15 0.61
N PRO A 86 3.95 -11.22 -0.07
CA PRO A 86 4.09 -9.83 0.39
C PRO A 86 2.89 -8.93 0.05
N TYR A 87 1.87 -9.47 -0.61
CA TYR A 87 0.78 -8.69 -1.17
C TYR A 87 -0.41 -8.56 -0.21
N ALA A 88 -0.87 -7.33 0.00
CA ALA A 88 -2.16 -7.01 0.64
C ALA A 88 -3.34 -7.30 -0.30
N PHE A 89 -3.15 -7.03 -1.60
CA PHE A 89 -4.13 -7.30 -2.64
C PHE A 89 -3.39 -7.77 -3.89
N PHE A 90 -3.86 -8.83 -4.55
CA PHE A 90 -3.25 -9.34 -5.78
C PHE A 90 -4.34 -9.86 -6.71
N GLY A 91 -4.23 -9.56 -8.00
CA GLY A 91 -5.28 -9.94 -8.95
C GLY A 91 -5.16 -9.22 -10.28
N ASN A 92 -6.18 -9.38 -11.12
CA ASN A 92 -6.32 -8.60 -12.35
C ASN A 92 -6.76 -7.17 -11.98
N GLU A 93 -5.96 -6.18 -12.36
CA GLU A 93 -6.20 -4.75 -12.06
C GLU A 93 -6.65 -4.53 -10.61
N PRO A 94 -5.87 -5.00 -9.62
CA PRO A 94 -6.35 -5.11 -8.25
C PRO A 94 -6.58 -3.73 -7.65
N THR A 95 -7.71 -3.56 -6.99
CA THR A 95 -7.98 -2.38 -6.17
C THR A 95 -7.31 -2.56 -4.81
N LEU A 96 -6.56 -1.55 -4.36
CA LEU A 96 -6.21 -1.40 -2.94
C LEU A 96 -7.38 -0.71 -2.25
N PHE A 97 -7.83 -1.28 -1.14
CA PHE A 97 -8.77 -0.62 -0.23
C PHE A 97 -8.28 -0.80 1.20
N ASP A 98 -8.10 0.29 1.93
CA ASP A 98 -7.71 0.23 3.33
C ASP A 98 -8.36 1.36 4.14
N ALA A 99 -8.77 1.06 5.37
CA ALA A 99 -9.51 1.94 6.26
C ALA A 99 -9.02 1.74 7.71
N PRO A 100 -7.79 2.16 8.03
CA PRO A 100 -7.22 2.06 9.36
C PRO A 100 -8.00 2.95 10.34
N SER A 101 -8.26 2.42 11.53
CA SER A 101 -8.93 3.13 12.61
C SER A 101 -8.30 2.80 13.96
N ARG A 102 -8.71 3.53 15.00
CA ARG A 102 -8.37 3.25 16.40
C ARG A 102 -9.60 3.42 17.28
N ASP A 103 -9.66 2.58 18.31
CA ASP A 103 -10.70 2.65 19.34
C ASP A 103 -10.65 3.96 20.14
N THR A 104 -9.46 4.56 20.25
CA THR A 104 -9.24 5.82 20.97
C THR A 104 -8.84 6.95 20.04
N ARG A 105 -8.98 8.20 20.53
CA ARG A 105 -8.49 9.42 19.87
C ARG A 105 -7.21 9.95 20.53
N ALA A 106 -6.35 9.04 20.99
CA ALA A 106 -5.05 9.42 21.51
C ALA A 106 -4.15 9.98 20.39
N PRO A 107 -3.24 10.93 20.68
CA PRO A 107 -2.35 11.48 19.68
C PRO A 107 -1.56 10.40 18.93
N LEU A 108 -1.60 10.47 17.61
CA LEU A 108 -1.03 9.44 16.74
C LEU A 108 -0.53 10.06 15.43
N THR A 109 0.50 9.47 14.85
CA THR A 109 0.76 9.58 13.41
C THR A 109 0.82 8.19 12.81
N TRP A 110 0.03 7.95 11.76
CA TRP A 110 -0.02 6.73 10.99
C TRP A 110 0.26 7.05 9.51
N LEU A 111 1.13 6.28 8.88
CA LEU A 111 1.53 6.46 7.49
C LEU A 111 1.69 5.10 6.81
N ALA A 112 1.07 4.94 5.65
CA ALA A 112 1.30 3.83 4.74
C ALA A 112 2.17 4.26 3.56
N HIS A 113 3.01 3.33 3.10
CA HIS A 113 3.61 3.32 1.77
C HIS A 113 3.00 2.14 1.00
N SER A 114 2.32 2.44 -0.11
CA SER A 114 1.63 1.46 -0.94
C SER A 114 2.27 1.40 -2.32
N PHE A 115 2.76 0.23 -2.70
CA PHE A 115 3.48 -0.02 -3.95
C PHE A 115 2.67 -0.95 -4.85
N LEU A 116 2.31 -0.48 -6.05
CA LEU A 116 1.86 -1.36 -7.12
C LEU A 116 3.08 -2.07 -7.69
N ALA A 117 3.00 -3.39 -7.78
CA ALA A 117 4.08 -4.22 -8.29
C ALA A 117 3.57 -5.34 -9.20
N TRP A 118 4.48 -5.85 -10.02
CA TRP A 118 4.27 -7.01 -10.87
C TRP A 118 5.11 -8.19 -10.38
N THR A 119 4.59 -9.40 -10.55
CA THR A 119 5.33 -10.65 -10.37
C THR A 119 5.38 -11.40 -11.71
N PRO A 120 6.57 -11.62 -12.30
CA PRO A 120 6.72 -12.55 -13.41
C PRO A 120 6.25 -13.96 -12.99
N MET A 121 5.31 -14.53 -13.74
CA MET A 121 4.70 -15.84 -13.41
C MET A 121 5.37 -17.02 -14.11
N ASP A 122 6.28 -16.74 -15.04
CA ASP A 122 7.06 -17.71 -15.81
C ASP A 122 8.47 -17.96 -15.23
N GLU A 123 8.82 -17.31 -14.12
CA GLU A 123 10.08 -17.51 -13.41
C GLU A 123 9.95 -18.56 -12.28
N GLU A 124 11.02 -19.34 -12.05
CA GLU A 124 11.07 -20.30 -10.94
C GLU A 124 11.10 -19.61 -9.57
N VAL A 125 11.78 -18.45 -9.50
CA VAL A 125 11.90 -17.65 -8.28
C VAL A 125 10.84 -16.55 -8.31
N ARG A 126 10.03 -16.47 -7.26
CA ARG A 126 9.02 -15.43 -7.13
C ARG A 126 9.69 -14.08 -6.90
N ARG A 127 9.37 -13.11 -7.74
CA ARG A 127 10.00 -11.79 -7.75
C ARG A 127 8.97 -10.68 -7.72
N VAL A 128 9.22 -9.63 -6.95
CA VAL A 128 8.39 -8.42 -6.89
C VAL A 128 9.10 -7.27 -7.58
N LEU A 129 8.46 -6.70 -8.60
CA LEU A 129 8.95 -5.58 -9.41
C LEU A 129 8.04 -4.35 -9.24
N PRO A 130 8.48 -3.28 -8.55
CA PRO A 130 7.65 -2.09 -8.31
C PRO A 130 7.41 -1.28 -9.60
N LEU A 131 6.20 -0.76 -9.75
CA LEU A 131 5.73 -0.03 -10.94
C LEU A 131 5.34 1.42 -10.64
N ALA A 132 4.61 1.64 -9.54
CA ALA A 132 4.19 2.95 -9.05
C ALA A 132 3.96 2.87 -7.54
N ALA A 133 4.02 4.00 -6.85
CA ALA A 133 3.84 4.01 -5.42
C ALA A 133 3.37 5.37 -4.89
N PHE A 134 2.70 5.32 -3.75
CA PHE A 134 2.30 6.50 -3.00
C PHE A 134 2.35 6.26 -1.50
N SER A 135 2.48 7.35 -0.76
CA SER A 135 2.21 7.38 0.67
C SER A 135 0.89 8.05 0.95
N TRP A 136 0.23 7.67 2.03
CA TRP A 136 -0.97 8.32 2.55
C TRP A 136 -1.11 8.02 4.04
N GLY A 137 -1.94 8.75 4.76
CA GLY A 137 -2.17 8.44 6.17
C GLY A 137 -3.05 9.42 6.90
N PHE A 138 -2.87 9.47 8.21
CA PHE A 138 -3.57 10.41 9.08
C PHE A 138 -2.79 10.65 10.37
N GLY A 139 -3.09 11.76 11.03
CA GLY A 139 -2.72 12.02 12.40
C GLY A 139 -3.96 12.17 13.28
N ILE A 140 -3.77 11.99 14.58
CA ILE A 140 -4.73 12.42 15.60
C ILE A 140 -4.03 13.51 16.41
N ASP A 141 -4.62 14.70 16.43
CA ASP A 141 -4.06 15.83 17.17
C ASP A 141 -4.30 15.69 18.70
N PRO A 142 -3.68 16.54 19.55
CA PRO A 142 -3.90 16.52 20.99
C PRO A 142 -5.35 16.73 21.45
N ASN A 143 -6.23 17.24 20.59
CA ASN A 143 -7.66 17.44 20.87
C ASN A 143 -8.51 16.26 20.36
N GLY A 144 -7.90 15.25 19.75
CA GLY A 144 -8.59 14.09 19.19
C GLY A 144 -9.14 14.30 17.78
N HIS A 145 -8.77 15.38 17.08
CA HIS A 145 -9.17 15.60 15.70
C HIS A 145 -8.33 14.76 14.74
N ILE A 146 -9.00 14.16 13.76
CA ILE A 146 -8.34 13.40 12.69
C ILE A 146 -7.88 14.37 11.60
N LEU A 147 -6.59 14.30 11.28
CA LEU A 147 -5.93 15.12 10.29
C LEU A 147 -5.46 14.23 9.14
N LEU A 148 -6.06 14.37 7.97
CA LEU A 148 -5.68 13.57 6.81
C LEU A 148 -4.29 13.95 6.29
N GLN A 149 -3.50 12.94 5.95
CA GLN A 149 -2.27 13.10 5.16
C GLN A 149 -2.58 12.67 3.73
N PRO A 150 -2.74 13.63 2.79
CA PRO A 150 -3.18 13.32 1.44
C PRO A 150 -2.17 12.45 0.69
N PRO A 151 -2.61 11.69 -0.33
CA PRO A 151 -1.71 10.86 -1.10
C PRO A 151 -0.58 11.67 -1.75
N GLN A 152 0.65 11.17 -1.64
CA GLN A 152 1.84 11.73 -2.25
C GLN A 152 2.58 10.65 -3.04
N ALA A 153 3.06 10.97 -4.24
CA ALA A 153 3.86 10.05 -5.04
C ALA A 153 5.17 9.71 -4.31
N LEU A 154 5.54 8.44 -4.29
CA LEU A 154 6.82 7.98 -3.75
C LEU A 154 7.85 7.81 -4.86
N ALA A 155 9.11 7.99 -4.50
CA ALA A 155 10.26 7.82 -5.37
C ALA A 155 10.84 6.40 -5.24
N PRO A 156 11.67 5.98 -6.20
CA PRO A 156 12.39 4.72 -6.12
C PRO A 156 13.24 4.52 -4.86
N SER A 157 13.76 5.60 -4.28
CA SER A 157 14.48 5.55 -2.99
C SER A 157 13.60 5.04 -1.84
N ASP A 158 12.29 5.31 -1.87
CA ASP A 158 11.37 4.88 -0.83
C ASP A 158 11.15 3.37 -0.85
N TRP A 159 11.01 2.77 -2.04
CA TRP A 159 11.01 1.32 -2.19
C TRP A 159 12.35 0.72 -1.76
N ASN A 160 13.46 1.32 -2.21
CA ASN A 160 14.79 0.81 -1.93
C ASN A 160 15.10 0.82 -0.43
N GLY A 161 14.57 1.80 0.31
CA GLY A 161 14.66 1.86 1.78
C GLY A 161 13.98 0.68 2.48
N HIS A 162 12.97 0.06 1.86
CA HIS A 162 12.21 -1.06 2.43
C HIS A 162 12.78 -2.44 2.09
N LEU A 163 13.76 -2.53 1.19
CA LEU A 163 14.29 -3.82 0.72
C LEU A 163 14.82 -4.71 1.85
N HIS A 164 15.43 -4.12 2.87
CA HIS A 164 15.91 -4.90 4.03
C HIS A 164 14.76 -5.60 4.74
N LEU A 165 13.68 -4.88 5.04
CA LEU A 165 12.48 -5.41 5.68
C LEU A 165 11.81 -6.47 4.82
N LEU A 166 11.57 -6.16 3.53
CA LEU A 166 10.92 -7.09 2.59
C LEU A 166 11.67 -8.43 2.46
N ARG A 167 13.00 -8.38 2.32
CA ARG A 167 13.84 -9.57 2.21
C ARG A 167 13.92 -10.37 3.51
N ALA A 168 13.91 -9.69 4.66
CA ALA A 168 13.89 -10.36 5.96
C ALA A 168 12.56 -11.09 6.19
N SER A 169 11.43 -10.48 5.83
CA SER A 169 10.10 -11.04 6.05
C SER A 169 9.71 -12.11 5.03
N HIS A 170 10.21 -12.02 3.79
CA HIS A 170 9.90 -12.99 2.73
C HIS A 170 11.18 -13.51 2.06
N PRO A 171 12.00 -14.33 2.75
CA PRO A 171 13.30 -14.78 2.26
C PRO A 171 13.23 -15.71 1.04
N ALA A 172 12.06 -16.30 0.76
CA ALA A 172 11.81 -17.11 -0.43
C ALA A 172 11.47 -16.27 -1.68
N TRP A 173 11.35 -14.95 -1.54
CA TRP A 173 11.05 -14.02 -2.62
C TRP A 173 12.25 -13.14 -2.93
N THR A 174 12.34 -12.70 -4.19
CA THR A 174 13.30 -11.70 -4.62
C THR A 174 12.62 -10.33 -4.73
N PHE A 175 13.26 -9.30 -4.17
CA PHE A 175 12.84 -7.91 -4.28
C PHE A 175 13.95 -7.11 -4.94
N ASP A 176 13.70 -6.67 -6.17
CA ASP A 176 14.66 -5.89 -6.94
C ASP A 176 14.54 -4.41 -6.57
N PRO A 177 15.66 -3.65 -6.61
CA PRO A 177 15.59 -2.20 -6.49
C PRO A 177 14.67 -1.59 -7.55
N TRP A 178 13.91 -0.57 -7.15
CA TRP A 178 13.14 0.20 -8.11
C TRP A 178 14.12 1.07 -8.90
N ALA A 179 14.19 0.87 -10.22
CA ALA A 179 14.95 1.71 -11.12
C ALA A 179 14.03 2.74 -11.79
N THR A 180 14.46 4.00 -11.86
CA THR A 180 13.83 4.98 -12.75
C THR A 180 14.14 4.63 -14.20
N GLY A 181 13.23 3.91 -14.85
CA GLY A 181 13.23 3.70 -16.30
C GLY A 181 14.18 2.63 -16.83
N SER A 182 13.60 1.49 -17.20
CA SER A 182 13.84 0.81 -18.48
C SER A 182 12.94 -0.42 -18.57
N ALA A 183 11.87 -0.31 -19.35
CA ALA A 183 11.23 -1.43 -20.05
C ALA A 183 10.83 -0.92 -21.43
#